data_AF-A0A2P4S9W1-F1
#
_entry.id   AF-A0A2P4S9W1-F1
#
_cell.length_a   1.000
_cell.length_b   1.000
_cell.length_c   1.000
_cell.angle_alpha   90.00
_cell.angle_beta   90.00
_cell.angle_gamma   90.00
#
_symmetry.space_group_name_H-M   'P 1'
#
loop_
_entity.id
_entity.type
_entity.pdbx_description
1 polymer ?
#
loop_
_entity_poly.entity_id
_entity_poly.type
_entity_poly.pdbx_seq_one_letter_code
_entity_poly.pdbx_strand_id
1 'polypeptide(L)' 'MDDFQTGEETSFVVDEVSNIIKEAIESAIGGNAYQHSKVNQWTTSVVEQSLSQLTKLGKPFKYIGELNLVF' A
#
# COMPACT_ATOMS: atom_id res chain seq x y z
N MET A 1 -16.97 -30.54 0.90
CA MET A 1 -17.38 -29.17 1.24
C MET A 1 -16.11 -28.36 1.17
N ASP A 2 -15.54 -28.25 -0.04
CA ASP A 2 -14.14 -27.85 -0.26
C ASP A 2 -14.03 -26.93 -1.50
N ASP A 3 -15.15 -26.31 -1.90
CA ASP A 3 -15.24 -25.43 -3.08
C ASP A 3 -15.41 -23.94 -2.70
N PHE A 4 -15.40 -23.60 -1.40
CA PHE A 4 -15.59 -22.22 -0.96
C PHE A 4 -14.29 -21.44 -0.78
N GLN A 5 -13.13 -22.11 -0.81
CA GLN A 5 -11.85 -21.51 -0.40
C GLN A 5 -11.09 -20.86 -1.56
N THR A 6 -11.40 -21.23 -2.81
CA THR A 6 -10.72 -20.71 -4.02
C THR A 6 -11.20 -19.31 -4.43
N GLY A 7 -12.33 -18.85 -3.89
CA GLY A 7 -12.86 -17.51 -4.14
C GLY A 7 -12.13 -16.40 -3.38
N GLU A 8 -11.57 -16.70 -2.21
CA GLU A 8 -10.90 -15.71 -1.36
C GLU A 8 -9.49 -15.35 -1.87
N GLU A 9 -8.80 -16.28 -2.52
CA GLU A 9 -7.44 -16.05 -3.04
C GLU A 9 -7.41 -15.00 -4.17
N THR A 10 -8.50 -14.88 -4.92
CA THR A 10 -8.69 -13.83 -5.96
C THR A 10 -9.49 -12.63 -5.48
N SER A 11 -10.08 -12.69 -4.28
CA SER A 11 -10.88 -11.60 -3.72
C SER A 11 -10.00 -10.43 -3.30
N PHE A 12 -10.47 -9.20 -3.53
CA PHE A 12 -9.75 -8.00 -3.12
C PHE A 12 -9.87 -7.86 -1.59
N VAL A 13 -8.79 -8.18 -0.87
CA VAL A 13 -8.76 -8.12 0.60
C VAL A 13 -8.37 -6.71 1.02
N VAL A 14 -9.37 -5.88 1.35
CA VAL A 14 -9.17 -4.49 1.78
C VAL A 14 -8.26 -4.38 3.02
N ASP A 15 -8.33 -5.35 3.92
CA ASP A 15 -7.52 -5.38 5.14
C ASP A 15 -6.02 -5.55 4.83
N GLU A 16 -5.70 -6.47 3.91
CA GLU A 16 -4.34 -6.70 3.43
C GLU A 16 -3.78 -5.45 2.74
N VAL A 17 -4.57 -4.82 1.85
CA VAL A 17 -4.20 -3.55 1.22
C VAL A 17 -4.00 -2.44 2.25
N SER A 18 -4.85 -2.37 3.28
CA SER A 18 -4.73 -1.37 4.34
C SER A 18 -3.48 -1.57 5.18
N ASN A 19 -3.10 -2.81 5.49
CA ASN A 19 -1.88 -3.13 6.21
C ASN A 19 -0.64 -2.77 5.39
N ILE A 20 -0.62 -3.13 4.10
CA ILE A 20 0.45 -2.74 3.16
C ILE A 20 0.66 -1.22 3.14
N ILE A 21 -0.43 -0.45 3.02
CA ILE A 21 -0.35 1.02 2.97
C ILE A 21 0.15 1.58 4.30
N LYS A 22 -0.32 1.06 5.44
CA LYS A 22 0.15 1.49 6.77
C LYS A 22 1.65 1.23 6.92
N GLU A 23 2.11 0.03 6.58
CA GLU A 23 3.54 -0.32 6.64
C GLU A 23 4.38 0.57 5.71
N ALA A 24 3.90 0.86 4.50
CA ALA A 24 4.59 1.76 3.57
C ALA A 24 4.70 3.18 4.12
N ILE A 25 3.64 3.69 4.76
CA ILE A 25 3.63 5.00 5.42
C ILE A 25 4.58 5.01 6.61
N GLU A 26 4.50 4.04 7.51
CA GLU A 26 5.39 3.93 8.66
C GLU A 26 6.86 3.78 8.26
N SER A 27 7.14 3.01 7.21
CA SER A 27 8.47 2.83 6.62
C SER A 27 9.03 4.14 6.05
N ALA A 28 8.21 4.95 5.37
CA ALA A 28 8.65 6.20 4.76
C ALA A 28 8.77 7.35 5.77
N ILE A 29 7.78 7.51 6.66
CA ILE A 29 7.65 8.68 7.55
C ILE A 29 7.53 8.37 9.05
N GLY A 30 7.26 7.13 9.45
CA GLY A 30 6.94 6.77 10.84
C GLY A 30 8.02 7.10 11.89
N GLY A 31 9.27 7.30 11.47
CA GLY A 31 10.36 7.73 12.36
C GLY A 31 10.97 9.10 12.04
N ASN A 32 10.49 9.78 11.00
CA ASN A 32 11.07 11.04 10.55
C ASN A 32 10.27 12.23 11.09
N ALA A 33 10.94 13.17 11.75
CA ALA A 33 10.34 14.46 12.06
C ALA A 33 9.93 15.18 10.76
N TYR A 34 8.83 15.94 10.79
CA TYR A 34 8.33 16.64 9.61
C TYR A 34 9.40 17.50 8.95
N GLN A 35 9.63 17.27 7.66
CA GLN A 35 10.59 18.00 6.84
C GLN A 35 9.97 18.29 5.48
N HIS A 36 9.62 19.55 5.25
CA HIS A 36 8.97 19.99 4.01
C HIS A 36 9.74 19.58 2.74
N SER A 37 11.07 19.66 2.77
CA SER A 37 11.91 19.26 1.63
C SER A 37 11.85 17.76 1.30
N LYS A 38 11.53 16.91 2.28
CA LYS A 38 11.43 15.45 2.11
C LYS A 38 10.02 14.97 1.80
N VAL A 39 9.01 15.83 1.94
CA VAL A 39 7.60 15.49 1.66
C VAL A 39 7.44 14.84 0.29
N ASN A 40 7.98 15.45 -0.77
CA ASN A 40 7.88 14.88 -2.12
C ASN A 40 8.52 13.49 -2.21
N GLN A 41 9.67 13.30 -1.55
CA GLN A 41 10.37 12.02 -1.56
C GLN A 41 9.59 10.96 -0.76
N TRP A 42 9.02 11.34 0.38
CA TRP A 42 8.17 10.45 1.17
C TRP A 42 6.92 10.05 0.41
N THR A 43 6.24 11.00 -0.24
CA THR A 43 5.07 10.70 -1.07
C THR A 43 5.40 9.66 -2.13
N THR A 44 6.47 9.88 -2.90
CA THR A 44 6.93 8.93 -3.92
C THR A 44 7.27 7.58 -3.30
N SER A 45 8.02 7.56 -2.20
CA SER A 45 8.44 6.32 -1.55
C SER A 45 7.27 5.50 -1.00
N VAL A 46 6.24 6.15 -0.41
CA VAL A 46 5.02 5.46 0.05
C VAL A 46 4.24 4.87 -1.11
N VAL A 47 4.05 5.64 -2.19
CA VAL A 47 3.31 5.17 -3.37
C VAL A 47 4.02 3.99 -4.04
N GLU A 48 5.33 4.09 -4.23
CA GLU A 48 6.14 3.01 -4.81
C GLU A 48 6.11 1.75 -3.94
N GLN A 49 6.27 1.88 -2.62
CA GLN A 49 6.21 0.75 -1.70
C GLN A 49 4.83 0.08 -1.70
N SER A 50 3.76 0.88 -1.63
CA SER A 50 2.38 0.38 -1.66
C SER A 50 2.11 -0.37 -2.97
N LEU A 51 2.43 0.22 -4.12
CA LEU A 51 2.24 -0.40 -5.44
C LEU A 51 3.10 -1.65 -5.62
N SER A 52 4.34 -1.65 -5.13
CA SER A 52 5.23 -2.81 -5.21
C SER A 52 4.68 -3.99 -4.41
N GLN A 53 4.16 -3.76 -3.21
CA GLN A 53 3.52 -4.82 -2.42
C GLN A 53 2.21 -5.29 -3.06
N LEU A 54 1.38 -4.37 -3.57
CA LEU A 54 0.13 -4.71 -4.26
C LEU A 54 0.36 -5.54 -5.54
N THR A 55 1.42 -5.25 -6.29
CA THR A 55 1.78 -6.02 -7.49
C THR A 55 2.34 -7.41 -7.15
N LYS A 56 3.02 -7.57 -6.00
CA LYS A 56 3.46 -8.89 -5.50
C LYS A 56 2.31 -9.82 -5.13
N LEU A 57 1.13 -9.29 -4.82
CA LEU A 57 -0.06 -10.11 -4.61
C LEU A 57 -0.48 -10.88 -5.87
N GLY A 58 0.08 -10.54 -7.05
CA GLY A 58 -0.11 -11.30 -8.28
C GLY A 58 -1.55 -11.32 -8.80
N LYS A 59 -2.46 -10.55 -8.18
CA LYS A 59 -3.86 -10.50 -8.57
C LYS A 59 -4.00 -9.67 -9.86
N PRO A 60 -4.83 -10.10 -10.82
CA PRO A 60 -5.03 -9.42 -12.10
C PRO A 60 -5.88 -8.14 -11.96
N PHE A 61 -5.51 -7.26 -11.04
CA PHE A 61 -6.16 -5.98 -10.78
C PHE A 61 -5.28 -4.82 -11.23
N LYS A 62 -5.92 -3.70 -11.57
CA LYS A 62 -5.25 -2.43 -11.84
C LYS A 62 -5.31 -1.58 -10.58
N TYR A 63 -4.18 -1.41 -9.90
CA TYR A 63 -4.09 -0.59 -8.69
C TYR A 63 -3.83 0.87 -9.06
N ILE A 64 -4.59 1.79 -8.48
CA ILE A 64 -4.37 3.23 -8.56
C ILE A 64 -4.32 3.73 -7.12
N GLY A 65 -3.21 4.41 -6.76
CA GLY A 65 -3.02 5.00 -5.45
C GLY A 65 -2.91 6.51 -5.57
N GLU A 66 -3.74 7.24 -4.83
CA GLU A 66 -3.59 8.67 -4.58
C GLU A 66 -3.16 8.85 -3.13
N LEU A 67 -2.01 9.49 -2.92
CA LEU A 67 -1.53 9.82 -1.59
C LEU A 67 -1.51 11.34 -1.43
N ASN A 68 -2.32 11.85 -0.49
CA ASN A 68 -2.32 13.24 -0.11
C ASN A 68 -1.76 13.36 1.32
N LEU A 69 -0.53 13.83 1.45
CA LEU A 69 0.05 14.12 2.75
C LEU A 69 -0.32 15.56 3.12
N VAL A 70 -1.30 15.70 4.01
CA VAL A 70 -1.65 16.98 4.63
C VAL A 70 -0.75 17.15 5.86
N PHE A 71 0.14 18.15 5.81
CA PHE A 71 1.03 18.52 6.90
C PHE A 71 0.69 19.92 7.42
#